data_AF-A0A9E3X6L9-F1
#
_entry.id   AF-A0A9E3X6L9-F1
#
_cell.length_a   1.000
_cell.length_b   1.000
_cell.length_c   1.000
_cell.angle_alpha   90.00
_cell.angle_beta   90.00
_cell.angle_gamma   90.00
#
_symmetry.space_group_name_H-M   'P 1'
#
loop_
_entity.id
_entity.type
_entity.pdbx_description
1 polymer ?
#
loop_
_entity_poly.entity_id
_entity_poly.type
_entity_poly.pdbx_seq_one_letter_code
_entity_poly.pdbx_strand_id
1 'polypeptide(L)'
;MSHLHKMKWLLSILVVLTLALSACGGQQEVVGEEPAAEAPAQEAPAEEVAEEAPAEEAPAEEAADAEATEAPAEESGEEAAAAEGEPILLGALAPLSAPGTVVGGEAMVDAMRIAEEELNANGGILGRPVELIIEDSEGLPERGTAAMEKLISQDGVVAV
;
A
#
# COMPACT_ATOMS: atom_id res chain seq x y z
N MET A 1 -16.96 -44.98 -27.47
CA MET A 1 -15.57 -45.00 -26.95
C MET A 1 -14.58 -44.13 -27.73
N SER A 2 -14.86 -43.72 -28.98
CA SER A 2 -13.98 -42.88 -29.81
C SER A 2 -13.94 -41.40 -29.39
N HIS A 3 -15.05 -40.82 -28.90
CA HIS A 3 -15.10 -39.41 -28.52
C HIS A 3 -14.36 -39.09 -27.20
N LEU A 4 -14.34 -40.05 -26.26
CA LEU A 4 -13.66 -39.86 -24.97
C LEU A 4 -12.12 -39.91 -25.11
N HIS A 5 -11.62 -40.68 -26.08
CA HIS A 5 -10.18 -40.69 -26.42
C HIS A 5 -9.75 -39.42 -27.15
N LYS A 6 -10.59 -38.89 -28.06
CA LYS A 6 -10.34 -37.62 -28.75
C LYS A 6 -10.30 -36.44 -27.76
N MET A 7 -11.19 -36.43 -26.76
CA MET A 7 -11.24 -35.38 -25.74
C MET A 7 -10.03 -35.43 -24.79
N LYS A 8 -9.60 -36.64 -24.38
CA LYS A 8 -8.38 -36.84 -23.57
C LYS A 8 -7.10 -36.51 -24.32
N TRP A 9 -7.06 -36.79 -25.63
CA TRP A 9 -5.93 -36.44 -26.49
C TRP A 9 -5.84 -34.92 -26.72
N LEU A 10 -6.98 -34.24 -26.93
CA LEU A 10 -7.04 -32.78 -27.05
C LEU A 10 -6.65 -32.07 -25.75
N LEU A 11 -7.10 -32.57 -24.59
CA LEU A 11 -6.70 -32.01 -23.28
C LEU A 11 -5.21 -32.18 -23.01
N SER A 12 -4.60 -33.29 -23.44
CA SER A 12 -3.15 -33.51 -23.27
C SER A 12 -2.33 -32.60 -24.17
N ILE A 13 -2.78 -32.35 -25.40
CA ILE A 13 -2.12 -31.40 -26.32
C ILE A 13 -2.23 -29.97 -25.79
N LEU A 14 -3.38 -29.60 -25.22
CA LEU A 14 -3.58 -28.26 -24.65
C LEU A 14 -2.63 -28.00 -23.48
N VAL A 15 -2.43 -28.97 -22.58
CA VAL A 15 -1.52 -28.85 -21.42
C VAL A 15 -0.04 -28.79 -21.84
N VAL A 16 0.35 -29.50 -22.90
CA VAL A 16 1.72 -29.45 -23.43
C VAL A 16 1.98 -28.14 -24.19
N LEU A 17 0.97 -27.60 -24.88
CA LEU A 17 1.09 -26.35 -25.63
C LEU A 17 1.21 -25.13 -24.72
N THR A 18 0.55 -25.12 -23.56
CA THR A 18 0.67 -24.02 -22.58
C THR A 18 2.04 -24.01 -21.89
N LEU A 19 2.65 -25.17 -21.67
CA LEU A 19 4.00 -25.29 -21.10
C LEU A 19 5.12 -24.80 -22.05
N ALA A 20 4.88 -24.80 -23.36
CA ALA A 20 5.89 -24.39 -24.35
C ALA A 20 5.99 -22.87 -24.56
N LEU A 21 5.00 -22.08 -24.15
CA LEU A 21 4.98 -20.63 -24.40
C LEU A 21 5.82 -19.81 -23.40
N SER A 22 6.28 -20.40 -22.29
CA SER A 22 7.03 -19.68 -21.24
C SER A 22 8.54 -19.61 -21.46
N ALA A 23 9.03 -20.01 -22.63
CA ALA A 23 10.47 -20.13 -22.91
C ALA A 23 10.91 -19.35 -24.17
N CYS A 24 10.92 -18.02 -24.07
CA CYS A 24 11.81 -17.08 -24.77
C CYS A 24 12.05 -15.94 -23.77
N GLY A 25 13.23 -15.61 -23.23
CA GLY A 25 14.61 -15.82 -23.66
C GLY A 25 15.13 -14.57 -24.40
N GLY A 26 15.97 -13.74 -23.76
CA GLY A 26 16.74 -12.69 -24.46
C GLY A 26 17.54 -11.72 -23.59
N GLN A 27 18.85 -11.98 -23.47
CA GLN A 27 19.93 -11.17 -22.85
C GLN A 27 20.38 -9.95 -23.69
N GLN A 28 20.89 -8.89 -23.03
CA GLN A 28 22.09 -8.13 -23.41
C GLN A 28 22.46 -7.18 -22.24
N GLU A 29 23.48 -7.42 -21.40
CA GLU A 29 24.94 -7.23 -21.56
C GLU A 29 25.43 -5.82 -21.97
N VAL A 30 26.09 -5.18 -20.98
CA VAL A 30 27.27 -4.27 -20.97
C VAL A 30 27.24 -2.95 -21.75
N VAL A 31 27.44 -1.84 -21.01
CA VAL A 31 28.55 -0.88 -21.23
C VAL A 31 28.89 -0.24 -19.88
N GLY A 32 30.12 -0.42 -19.43
CA GLY A 32 30.69 0.34 -18.32
C GLY A 32 31.34 1.63 -18.80
N GLU A 33 31.41 2.63 -17.93
CA GLU A 33 32.51 3.60 -17.82
C GLU A 33 32.29 4.42 -16.53
N GLU A 34 33.00 4.07 -15.46
CA GLU A 34 33.48 5.03 -14.45
C GLU A 34 34.88 5.48 -14.93
N PRO A 35 35.42 6.67 -14.60
CA PRO A 35 35.44 7.18 -13.22
C PRO A 35 35.56 8.73 -13.02
N ALA A 36 35.66 9.09 -11.73
CA ALA A 36 36.42 10.20 -11.15
C ALA A 36 35.82 11.63 -11.28
N ALA A 37 35.96 12.55 -10.34
CA ALA A 37 36.41 12.58 -8.94
C ALA A 37 36.17 14.02 -8.41
N GLU A 38 36.11 14.15 -7.08
CA GLU A 38 36.48 15.33 -6.26
C GLU A 38 35.77 16.70 -6.42
N ALA A 39 34.88 17.00 -5.44
CA ALA A 39 34.95 18.03 -4.36
C ALA A 39 35.56 19.46 -4.63
N PRO A 40 35.35 20.50 -3.79
CA PRO A 40 34.61 20.59 -2.52
C PRO A 40 33.71 21.85 -2.33
N ALA A 41 33.11 21.91 -1.13
CA ALA A 41 32.32 22.96 -0.51
C ALA A 41 32.86 24.40 -0.57
N GLN A 42 31.93 25.36 -0.44
CA GLN A 42 32.17 26.64 0.22
C GLN A 42 30.88 27.19 0.87
N GLU A 43 31.05 27.69 2.08
CA GLU A 43 30.07 28.13 3.08
C GLU A 43 29.56 29.57 2.85
N ALA A 44 28.26 29.80 3.16
CA ALA A 44 27.61 30.95 3.82
C ALA A 44 27.80 32.41 3.25
N PRO A 45 26.97 33.43 3.60
CA PRO A 45 25.93 33.49 4.64
C PRO A 45 24.58 34.14 4.19
N ALA A 46 23.68 34.26 5.18
CA ALA A 46 22.34 34.84 5.18
C ALA A 46 22.25 36.36 4.86
N GLU A 47 21.12 36.81 4.31
CA GLU A 47 20.17 37.78 4.91
C GLU A 47 19.02 38.15 3.92
N GLU A 48 17.84 38.45 4.51
CA GLU A 48 16.58 39.10 4.08
C GLU A 48 16.30 39.37 2.57
N VAL A 49 15.06 39.28 2.07
CA VAL A 49 13.95 40.25 2.25
C VAL A 49 12.63 39.62 1.74
N ALA A 50 11.54 40.06 2.36
CA ALA A 50 10.15 39.71 2.09
C ALA A 50 9.61 40.09 0.69
N GLU A 51 8.45 39.46 0.41
CA GLU A 51 7.28 40.01 -0.28
C GLU A 51 7.03 39.66 -1.77
N GLU A 52 5.74 39.37 -1.98
CA GLU A 52 4.93 39.33 -3.20
C GLU A 52 4.92 38.07 -4.09
N ALA A 53 3.77 37.38 -3.99
CA ALA A 53 3.15 36.58 -5.05
C ALA A 53 2.90 37.45 -6.31
N PRO A 54 2.76 36.91 -7.54
CA PRO A 54 1.67 36.00 -7.87
C PRO A 54 1.97 34.89 -8.90
N ALA A 55 1.03 33.93 -8.91
CA ALA A 55 0.60 33.04 -9.99
C ALA A 55 1.43 32.94 -11.28
N GLU A 56 1.88 31.72 -11.59
CA GLU A 56 1.97 31.23 -12.97
C GLU A 56 1.66 29.73 -13.02
N GLU A 57 0.79 29.37 -13.94
CA GLU A 57 0.36 28.01 -14.26
C GLU A 57 1.54 27.17 -14.79
N ALA A 58 1.61 25.92 -14.39
CA ALA A 58 2.31 24.90 -15.16
C ALA A 58 1.59 23.54 -15.01
N PRO A 59 1.68 22.69 -16.04
CA PRO A 59 0.59 21.83 -16.49
C PRO A 59 0.61 20.41 -15.92
N ALA A 60 -0.49 19.72 -16.18
CA ALA A 60 -0.62 18.28 -16.17
C ALA A 60 0.36 17.61 -17.14
N GLU A 61 0.93 16.47 -16.73
CA GLU A 61 1.01 15.16 -17.40
C GLU A 61 2.04 14.30 -16.64
N GLU A 62 1.57 13.20 -16.04
CA GLU A 62 1.68 11.85 -16.58
C GLU A 62 3.02 11.19 -16.17
N ALA A 63 2.95 10.40 -15.10
CA ALA A 63 3.88 9.32 -14.81
C ALA A 63 2.99 8.12 -14.46
N ALA A 64 2.70 7.29 -15.45
CA ALA A 64 3.51 6.14 -15.85
C ALA A 64 3.38 5.00 -14.83
N ASP A 65 2.63 3.99 -15.27
CA ASP A 65 2.52 2.63 -14.77
C ASP A 65 3.69 2.16 -13.90
N ALA A 66 3.41 1.91 -12.63
CA ALA A 66 4.19 1.01 -11.80
C ALA A 66 3.46 -0.34 -11.79
N GLU A 67 3.88 -1.20 -12.71
CA GLU A 67 3.54 -2.62 -12.79
C GLU A 67 3.99 -3.30 -11.49
N ALA A 68 3.05 -3.46 -10.55
CA ALA A 68 3.24 -4.25 -9.36
C ALA A 68 3.30 -5.73 -9.78
N THR A 69 4.52 -6.28 -9.79
CA THR A 69 4.76 -7.72 -9.84
C THR A 69 4.07 -8.34 -8.62
N GLU A 70 2.97 -9.04 -8.87
CA GLU A 70 2.38 -9.99 -7.93
C GLU A 70 3.39 -11.13 -7.71
N ALA A 71 4.09 -11.08 -6.59
CA ALA A 71 4.72 -12.27 -6.04
C ALA A 71 3.60 -13.16 -5.49
N PRO A 72 3.55 -14.47 -5.84
CA PRO A 72 2.52 -15.36 -5.33
C PRO A 72 2.70 -15.49 -3.82
N ALA A 73 1.70 -15.05 -3.05
CA ALA A 73 1.54 -15.43 -1.66
C ALA A 73 1.27 -16.94 -1.64
N GLU A 74 2.27 -17.70 -1.18
CA GLU A 74 2.10 -19.09 -0.83
C GLU A 74 1.08 -19.16 0.33
N GLU A 75 -0.14 -19.61 0.01
CA GLU A 75 -1.18 -19.95 0.97
C GLU A 75 -0.72 -21.17 1.78
N SER A 76 0.06 -20.93 2.84
CA SER A 76 0.23 -21.90 3.91
C SER A 76 -1.05 -21.90 4.74
N GLY A 77 -2.02 -22.72 4.31
CA GLY A 77 -3.26 -22.98 5.05
C GLY A 77 -2.96 -23.63 6.40
N GLU A 78 -2.64 -22.81 7.38
CA GLU A 78 -2.87 -23.14 8.78
C GLU A 78 -4.29 -22.69 9.09
N GLU A 79 -5.15 -23.62 9.50
CA GLU A 79 -6.54 -23.33 9.89
C GLU A 79 -6.50 -22.35 11.07
N ALA A 80 -6.67 -21.06 10.77
CA ALA A 80 -6.53 -19.98 11.74
C ALA A 80 -7.56 -20.17 12.86
N ALA A 81 -7.07 -20.39 14.07
CA ALA A 81 -7.92 -20.42 15.25
C ALA A 81 -8.62 -19.07 15.41
N ALA A 82 -9.91 -19.08 15.74
CA ALA A 82 -10.68 -17.86 15.96
C ALA A 82 -10.00 -16.99 17.04
N ALA A 83 -9.92 -15.68 16.80
CA ALA A 83 -9.33 -14.73 17.74
C ALA A 83 -10.14 -14.69 19.06
N GLU A 84 -9.45 -14.71 20.20
CA GLU A 84 -10.04 -14.69 21.54
C GLU A 84 -9.40 -13.60 22.42
N GLY A 85 -10.16 -13.12 23.42
CA GLY A 85 -9.69 -12.12 24.39
C GLY A 85 -10.07 -10.67 24.06
N GLU A 86 -9.56 -9.73 24.86
CA GLU A 86 -9.82 -8.29 24.71
C GLU A 86 -9.22 -7.75 23.40
N PRO A 87 -9.94 -6.95 22.61
CA PRO A 87 -9.42 -6.38 21.37
C PRO A 87 -8.12 -5.58 21.54
N ILE A 88 -7.30 -5.58 20.52
CA ILE A 88 -6.18 -4.67 20.36
C ILE A 88 -6.71 -3.43 19.63
N LEU A 89 -6.83 -2.33 20.37
CA LEU A 89 -7.33 -1.07 19.83
C LEU A 89 -6.23 -0.38 19.00
N LEU A 90 -6.49 -0.19 17.71
CA LEU A 90 -5.65 0.56 16.79
C LEU A 90 -6.35 1.85 16.40
N GLY A 91 -5.66 2.97 16.50
CA GLY A 91 -6.16 4.24 16.01
C GLY A 91 -5.90 4.42 14.53
N ALA A 92 -6.72 5.22 13.87
CA ALA A 92 -6.55 5.59 12.48
C ALA A 92 -7.02 7.01 12.24
N LEU A 93 -6.34 7.71 11.33
CA LEU A 93 -6.71 9.06 10.89
C LEU A 93 -7.06 9.03 9.41
N ALA A 94 -8.20 9.62 9.05
CA ALA A 94 -8.60 9.84 7.67
C ALA A 94 -9.20 11.24 7.49
N PRO A 95 -9.08 11.87 6.31
CA PRO A 95 -9.74 13.15 6.02
C PRO A 95 -11.20 12.89 5.62
N LEU A 96 -12.11 12.85 6.59
CA LEU A 96 -13.52 12.47 6.39
C LEU A 96 -14.46 13.67 6.22
N SER A 97 -13.99 14.87 6.54
CA SER A 97 -14.72 16.12 6.28
C SER A 97 -13.88 17.13 5.49
N ALA A 98 -14.56 18.08 4.85
CA ALA A 98 -13.91 19.24 4.24
C ALA A 98 -13.16 20.06 5.29
N PRO A 99 -11.99 20.66 4.96
CA PRO A 99 -11.39 20.83 3.64
C PRO A 99 -10.60 19.61 3.10
N GLY A 100 -10.54 18.51 3.86
CA GLY A 100 -9.88 17.28 3.46
C GLY A 100 -10.50 16.62 2.22
N THR A 101 -9.73 15.72 1.62
CA THR A 101 -10.17 14.95 0.44
C THR A 101 -11.11 13.81 0.86
N VAL A 102 -12.39 14.15 1.10
CA VAL A 102 -13.39 13.21 1.67
C VAL A 102 -13.45 11.87 0.95
N VAL A 103 -13.52 11.86 -0.39
CA VAL A 103 -13.57 10.62 -1.19
C VAL A 103 -12.31 9.77 -0.97
N GLY A 104 -11.14 10.42 -0.85
CA GLY A 104 -9.89 9.73 -0.52
C GLY A 104 -9.90 9.18 0.91
N GLY A 105 -10.44 9.94 1.88
CA GLY A 105 -10.59 9.50 3.26
C GLY A 105 -11.56 8.33 3.43
N GLU A 106 -12.68 8.32 2.71
CA GLU A 106 -13.60 7.19 2.66
C GLU A 106 -12.91 5.94 2.10
N ALA A 107 -12.16 6.07 1.00
CA ALA A 107 -11.39 4.97 0.43
C ALA A 107 -10.31 4.45 1.39
N MET A 108 -9.66 5.34 2.17
CA MET A 108 -8.73 4.93 3.23
C MET A 108 -9.45 4.12 4.32
N VAL A 109 -10.62 4.56 4.77
CA VAL A 109 -11.41 3.85 5.79
C VAL A 109 -11.85 2.48 5.30
N ASP A 110 -12.30 2.38 4.06
CA ASP A 110 -12.69 1.10 3.47
C ASP A 110 -11.49 0.13 3.43
N ALA A 111 -10.32 0.61 2.99
CA ALA A 111 -9.10 -0.20 2.97
C ALA A 111 -8.68 -0.67 4.38
N MET A 112 -8.75 0.22 5.38
CA MET A 112 -8.40 -0.13 6.77
C MET A 112 -9.36 -1.17 7.35
N ARG A 113 -10.67 -1.05 7.07
CA ARG A 113 -11.67 -2.03 7.51
C ARG A 113 -11.49 -3.39 6.84
N ILE A 114 -11.17 -3.43 5.55
CA ILE A 114 -10.84 -4.67 4.86
C ILE A 114 -9.65 -5.35 5.56
N ALA A 115 -8.59 -4.61 5.88
CA ALA A 115 -7.43 -5.16 6.58
C ALA A 115 -7.79 -5.66 8.00
N GLU A 116 -8.63 -4.93 8.74
CA GLU A 116 -9.15 -5.37 10.05
C GLU A 116 -9.94 -6.67 9.94
N GLU A 117 -10.85 -6.76 8.96
CA GLU A 117 -11.66 -7.96 8.69
C GLU A 117 -10.75 -9.15 8.33
N GLU A 118 -9.78 -8.95 7.44
CA GLU A 118 -8.82 -9.99 7.04
C GLU A 118 -7.95 -10.44 8.21
N LEU A 119 -7.41 -9.51 9.01
CA LEU A 119 -6.61 -9.84 10.19
C LEU A 119 -7.43 -10.67 11.19
N ASN A 120 -8.65 -10.24 11.47
CA ASN A 120 -9.53 -10.93 12.41
C ASN A 120 -9.99 -12.29 11.89
N ALA A 121 -10.26 -12.42 10.59
CA ALA A 121 -10.58 -13.69 9.94
C ALA A 121 -9.42 -14.69 10.03
N ASN A 122 -8.17 -14.19 10.08
CA ASN A 122 -6.96 -15.00 10.22
C ASN A 122 -6.49 -15.17 11.69
N GLY A 123 -7.40 -15.02 12.66
CA GLY A 123 -7.10 -15.26 14.08
C GLY A 123 -6.53 -14.06 14.82
N GLY A 124 -6.53 -12.89 14.20
CA GLY A 124 -6.13 -11.62 14.81
C GLY A 124 -4.62 -11.52 15.06
N ILE A 125 -4.23 -10.55 15.89
CA ILE A 125 -2.82 -10.31 16.23
C ILE A 125 -2.51 -11.00 17.56
N LEU A 126 -1.57 -11.95 17.53
CA LEU A 126 -1.22 -12.77 18.71
C LEU A 126 -2.43 -13.51 19.30
N GLY A 127 -3.38 -13.91 18.45
CA GLY A 127 -4.61 -14.59 18.85
C GLY A 127 -5.71 -13.67 19.39
N ARG A 128 -5.53 -12.34 19.38
CA ARG A 128 -6.51 -11.36 19.86
C ARG A 128 -7.12 -10.59 18.68
N PRO A 129 -8.43 -10.28 18.73
CA PRO A 129 -9.05 -9.47 17.69
C PRO A 129 -8.46 -8.06 17.67
N VAL A 130 -8.46 -7.44 16.51
CA VAL A 130 -8.12 -6.04 16.27
C VAL A 130 -9.42 -5.26 16.18
N GLU A 131 -9.44 -4.05 16.74
CA GLU A 131 -10.53 -3.09 16.59
C GLU A 131 -9.96 -1.73 16.16
N LEU A 132 -10.47 -1.19 15.05
CA LEU A 132 -10.07 0.12 14.55
C LEU A 132 -10.94 1.25 15.10
N ILE A 133 -10.29 2.27 15.65
CA ILE A 133 -10.90 3.53 16.08
C ILE A 133 -10.45 4.62 15.11
N ILE A 134 -11.38 5.10 14.28
CA ILE A 134 -11.09 6.05 13.21
C ILE A 134 -11.54 7.44 13.63
N GLU A 135 -10.62 8.41 13.55
CA GLU A 135 -10.90 9.81 13.80
C GLU A 135 -10.71 10.67 12.53
N ASP A 136 -11.50 11.74 12.45
CA ASP A 136 -11.46 12.68 11.34
C ASP A 136 -10.37 13.74 11.54
N SER A 137 -9.42 13.76 10.62
CA SER A 137 -8.36 14.77 10.56
C SER A 137 -8.75 16.03 9.79
N GLU A 138 -9.87 16.01 9.05
CA GLU A 138 -10.33 17.08 8.15
C GLU A 138 -9.28 17.51 7.10
N GLY A 139 -8.19 16.74 6.93
CA GLY A 139 -7.03 17.13 6.12
C GLY A 139 -6.21 18.28 6.71
N LEU A 140 -6.36 18.59 8.01
CA LEU A 140 -5.72 19.73 8.68
C LEU A 140 -4.76 19.26 9.78
N PRO A 141 -3.54 19.83 9.88
CA PRO A 141 -2.55 19.44 10.90
C PRO A 141 -3.05 19.59 12.34
N GLU A 142 -3.77 20.67 12.64
CA GLU A 142 -4.26 20.95 13.99
C GLU A 142 -5.37 19.97 14.39
N ARG A 143 -6.24 19.63 13.43
CA ARG A 143 -7.32 18.66 13.64
C ARG A 143 -6.76 17.25 13.77
N GLY A 144 -5.79 16.87 12.94
CA GLY A 144 -5.07 15.60 13.06
C GLY A 144 -4.34 15.44 14.39
N THR A 145 -3.70 16.51 14.89
CA THR A 145 -3.05 16.50 16.22
C THR A 145 -4.07 16.26 17.33
N ALA A 146 -5.19 16.98 17.32
CA ALA A 146 -6.25 16.80 18.33
C ALA A 146 -6.90 15.42 18.27
N ALA A 147 -7.10 14.87 17.06
CA ALA A 147 -7.61 13.52 16.85
C ALA A 147 -6.63 12.46 17.37
N MET A 148 -5.33 12.62 17.11
CA MET A 148 -4.30 11.74 17.65
C MET A 148 -4.23 11.79 19.18
N GLU A 149 -4.31 12.99 19.78
CA GLU A 149 -4.38 13.13 21.24
C GLU A 149 -5.60 12.43 21.83
N LYS A 150 -6.76 12.50 21.17
CA LYS A 150 -7.97 11.78 21.58
C LYS A 150 -7.75 10.27 21.54
N LEU A 151 -7.25 9.73 20.42
CA LEU A 151 -6.96 8.31 20.27
C LEU A 151 -6.04 7.79 21.38
N ILE A 152 -5.00 8.55 21.72
CA ILE A 152 -4.02 8.15 22.74
C ILE A 152 -4.60 8.28 24.16
N SER A 153 -5.20 9.44 24.48
CA SER A 153 -5.53 9.80 25.87
C SER A 153 -6.92 9.37 26.32
N GLN A 154 -7.86 9.27 25.39
CA GLN A 154 -9.26 8.94 25.68
C GLN A 154 -9.58 7.51 25.26
N ASP A 155 -9.19 7.14 24.03
CA ASP A 155 -9.55 5.84 23.46
C ASP A 155 -8.54 4.73 23.84
N GLY A 156 -7.33 5.10 24.26
CA GLY A 156 -6.34 4.17 24.79
C GLY A 156 -5.78 3.21 23.75
N VAL A 157 -5.68 3.65 22.49
CA VAL A 157 -5.12 2.83 21.40
C VAL A 157 -3.64 2.53 21.63
N VAL A 158 -3.18 1.37 21.15
CA VAL A 158 -1.78 0.95 21.33
C VAL A 158 -0.86 1.46 20.21
N ALA A 159 -1.43 1.87 19.07
CA ALA A 159 -0.74 2.44 17.92
C ALA A 159 -1.72 3.25 17.05
N VAL A 160 -1.17 4.12 16.18
CA VAL A 160 -1.87 4.92 15.14
C VAL A 160 -1.05 4.89 13.86
#